data_AF-A0A6J4KAI6-F1
#
_entry.id   AF-A0A6J4KAI6-F1
#
_cell.length_a   1.000
_cell.length_b   1.000
_cell.length_c   1.000
_cell.angle_alpha   90.00
_cell.angle_beta   90.00
_cell.angle_gamma   90.00
#
_symmetry.space_group_name_H-M   'P 1'
#
loop_
_entity.id
_entity.type
_entity.pdbx_description
1 polymer ?
#
loop_
_entity_poly.entity_id
_entity_poly.type
_entity_poly.pdbx_seq_one_letter_code
_entity_poly.pdbx_strand_id
1 'polypeptide(L)'
;AAMMTGTQLDTVEMVGSGWSGHFSRPVAEAMWRNIEKVGMPRWDAKDQTLAKGIQRELGVPDSGLVARPRLTGPVAESERRGGGSDDIGDVSWNVPTINLNFPSNIPNLPGHHWSNAIAMATPIAHKGVVAGAKVQAMTMLDLLLQPKVVADAWDYFNSVQTKTVKYKPFFAPTDKPPIWLNADIMARYRPEMRKYYYDPKKYGTYLEQLGITYPTVRAAKDSARATMQ
;
A
#
# COMPACT_ATOMS: atom_id res chain seq x y z
N ALA A 1 -28.26 9.90 24.91
CA ALA A 1 -28.66 8.48 24.96
C ALA A 1 -28.60 7.94 26.40
N ALA A 2 -27.43 7.90 27.04
CA ALA A 2 -27.24 7.35 28.39
C ALA A 2 -28.18 7.94 29.47
N MET A 3 -28.35 9.27 29.49
CA MET A 3 -29.23 9.96 30.45
C MET A 3 -30.72 9.63 30.31
N MET A 4 -31.19 9.20 29.14
CA MET A 4 -32.60 8.83 28.93
C MET A 4 -32.91 7.37 29.25
N THR A 5 -31.90 6.50 29.24
CA THR A 5 -32.06 5.06 29.46
C THR A 5 -31.57 4.57 30.82
N GLY A 6 -31.04 5.47 31.66
CA GLY A 6 -30.46 5.13 32.96
C GLY A 6 -29.17 4.30 32.86
N THR A 7 -28.55 4.26 31.68
CA THR A 7 -27.27 3.56 31.47
C THR A 7 -26.10 4.45 31.85
N GLN A 8 -25.03 3.85 32.38
CA GLN A 8 -23.78 4.54 32.66
C GLN A 8 -22.73 4.17 31.61
N LEU A 9 -21.94 5.15 31.20
CA LEU A 9 -20.74 4.91 30.43
C LEU A 9 -19.70 4.31 31.37
N ASP A 10 -19.34 3.06 31.15
CA ASP A 10 -18.34 2.36 31.94
C ASP A 10 -16.92 2.75 31.49
N THR A 11 -16.58 2.41 30.24
CA THR A 11 -15.24 2.62 29.68
C THR A 11 -15.32 3.13 28.24
N VAL A 12 -14.39 4.02 27.86
CA VAL A 12 -14.12 4.39 26.46
C VAL A 12 -12.76 3.81 26.10
N GLU A 13 -12.73 2.88 25.16
CA GLU A 13 -11.48 2.29 24.64
C GLU A 13 -11.25 2.75 23.20
N MET A 14 -10.08 3.33 22.96
CA MET A 14 -9.65 3.68 21.60
C MET A 14 -9.02 2.44 20.94
N VAL A 15 -9.71 1.89 19.92
CA VAL A 15 -9.24 0.71 19.18
C VAL A 15 -8.51 1.04 17.87
N GLY A 16 -8.48 2.32 17.50
CA GLY A 16 -7.81 2.80 16.29
C GLY A 16 -7.90 4.31 16.12
N SER A 17 -6.92 4.86 15.39
CA SER A 17 -6.86 6.26 14.98
C SER A 17 -6.40 6.32 13.52
N GLY A 18 -6.83 7.34 12.80
CA GLY A 18 -6.28 7.67 11.50
C GLY A 18 -6.41 9.17 11.26
N TRP A 19 -5.36 9.91 11.60
CA TRP A 19 -5.32 11.33 11.25
C TRP A 19 -5.21 11.52 9.73
N SER A 20 -5.78 12.60 9.22
CA SER A 20 -5.67 12.95 7.80
C SER A 20 -4.20 13.25 7.47
N GLY A 21 -3.48 12.35 6.80
CA GLY A 21 -2.03 12.51 6.61
C GLY A 21 -1.61 13.68 5.72
N HIS A 22 -0.83 14.64 6.23
CA HIS A 22 -0.35 15.79 5.47
C HIS A 22 1.13 15.62 5.14
N PHE A 23 1.49 15.55 3.87
CA PHE A 23 2.81 15.07 3.44
C PHE A 23 3.75 16.20 3.00
N SER A 24 5.05 15.97 3.18
CA SER A 24 6.11 16.95 2.90
C SER A 24 6.32 17.13 1.40
N ARG A 25 5.93 18.30 0.88
CA ARG A 25 6.12 18.65 -0.53
C ARG A 25 7.59 18.61 -0.98
N PRO A 26 8.57 19.20 -0.24
CA PRO A 26 9.98 19.15 -0.67
C PRO A 26 10.52 17.73 -0.83
N VAL A 27 10.18 16.83 0.09
CA VAL A 27 10.61 15.42 0.02
C VAL A 27 9.90 14.70 -1.14
N ALA A 28 8.62 14.99 -1.38
CA ALA A 28 7.87 14.42 -2.50
C ALA A 28 8.46 14.84 -3.86
N GLU A 29 8.84 16.10 -4.01
CA GLU A 29 9.50 16.59 -5.23
C GLU A 29 10.89 15.97 -5.44
N ALA A 30 11.64 15.71 -4.36
CA ALA A 30 12.89 14.96 -4.43
C ALA A 30 12.66 13.51 -4.87
N MET A 31 11.69 12.82 -4.25
CA MET A 31 11.31 11.46 -4.61
C MET A 31 10.83 11.37 -6.07
N TRP A 32 10.09 12.36 -6.56
CA TRP A 32 9.62 12.40 -7.94
C TRP A 32 10.78 12.37 -8.95
N ARG A 33 11.82 13.18 -8.73
CA ARG A 33 13.02 13.14 -9.60
C ARG A 33 13.68 11.76 -9.61
N ASN A 34 13.61 11.02 -8.51
CA ASN A 34 14.12 9.65 -8.43
C ASN A 34 13.19 8.64 -9.11
N ILE A 35 11.88 8.83 -9.07
CA ILE A 35 10.91 8.06 -9.86
C ILE A 35 11.23 8.19 -11.36
N GLU A 36 11.50 9.41 -11.84
CA GLU A 36 11.84 9.67 -13.24
C GLU A 36 13.14 8.97 -13.66
N LYS A 37 14.16 9.01 -12.79
CA LYS A 37 15.46 8.35 -13.04
C LYS A 37 15.35 6.82 -13.05
N VAL A 38 14.63 6.24 -12.09
CA VAL A 38 14.48 4.78 -11.98
C VAL A 38 13.60 4.24 -13.10
N GLY A 39 12.54 4.97 -13.46
CA GLY A 39 11.58 4.57 -14.47
C GLY A 39 10.68 3.41 -14.03
N MET A 40 9.83 2.96 -14.96
CA MET A 40 8.86 1.90 -14.70
C MET A 40 9.51 0.53 -14.48
N PRO A 41 8.86 -0.38 -13.72
CA PRO A 41 9.25 -1.78 -13.70
C PRO A 41 9.18 -2.37 -15.12
N ARG A 42 10.14 -3.25 -15.45
CA ARG A 42 10.16 -3.96 -16.73
C ARG A 42 9.24 -5.18 -16.67
N TRP A 43 8.03 -5.02 -17.22
CA TRP A 43 7.08 -6.11 -17.39
C TRP A 43 7.44 -6.95 -18.62
N ASP A 44 7.39 -8.27 -18.47
CA ASP A 44 7.56 -9.20 -19.59
C ASP A 44 6.21 -9.68 -20.15
N ALA A 45 6.26 -10.48 -21.23
CA ALA A 45 5.07 -11.00 -21.88
C ALA A 45 4.23 -11.90 -20.94
N LYS A 46 4.86 -12.63 -20.01
CA LYS A 46 4.16 -13.50 -19.07
C LYS A 46 3.40 -12.68 -18.03
N ASP A 47 4.00 -11.61 -17.54
CA ASP A 47 3.37 -10.65 -16.62
C ASP A 47 2.11 -10.04 -17.24
N GLN A 48 2.21 -9.60 -18.50
CA GLN A 48 1.09 -9.03 -19.23
C GLN A 48 0.00 -10.08 -19.49
N THR A 49 0.36 -11.31 -19.85
CA THR A 49 -0.61 -12.41 -20.03
C THR A 49 -1.38 -12.69 -18.74
N LEU A 50 -0.69 -12.78 -17.61
CA LEU A 50 -1.34 -13.02 -16.32
C LEU A 50 -2.28 -11.86 -15.94
N ALA A 51 -1.80 -10.62 -16.02
CA ALA A 51 -2.58 -9.44 -15.66
C ALA A 51 -3.88 -9.34 -16.47
N LYS A 52 -3.80 -9.53 -17.79
CA LYS A 52 -4.96 -9.53 -18.67
C LYS A 52 -5.89 -10.70 -18.40
N GLY A 53 -5.35 -11.88 -18.11
CA GLY A 53 -6.12 -13.05 -17.71
C GLY A 53 -6.98 -12.76 -16.48
N ILE A 54 -6.36 -12.27 -15.40
CA ILE A 54 -7.06 -11.96 -14.14
C ILE A 54 -8.10 -10.86 -14.34
N GLN A 55 -7.79 -9.81 -15.12
CA GLN A 55 -8.76 -8.76 -15.43
C GLN A 55 -10.01 -9.30 -16.13
N ARG A 56 -9.83 -10.21 -17.10
CA ARG A 56 -10.97 -10.88 -17.78
C ARG A 56 -11.79 -11.74 -16.84
N GLU A 57 -11.14 -12.52 -15.97
CA GLU A 57 -11.85 -13.35 -14.97
C GLU A 57 -12.70 -12.52 -14.01
N LEU A 58 -12.29 -11.27 -13.75
CA LEU A 58 -13.01 -10.34 -12.89
C LEU A 58 -13.99 -9.42 -13.64
N GLY A 59 -14.11 -9.57 -14.96
CA GLY A 59 -14.99 -8.75 -15.79
C GLY A 59 -14.59 -7.27 -15.86
N VAL A 60 -13.33 -6.94 -15.58
CA VAL A 60 -12.80 -5.56 -15.64
C VAL A 60 -11.99 -5.35 -16.92
N PRO A 61 -11.75 -4.10 -17.36
CA PRO A 61 -10.96 -3.84 -18.57
C PRO A 61 -9.57 -4.48 -18.53
N ASP A 62 -9.26 -5.32 -19.53
CA ASP A 62 -8.05 -6.12 -19.65
C ASP A 62 -6.84 -5.35 -20.20
N SER A 63 -6.67 -4.13 -19.70
CA SER A 63 -5.59 -3.19 -20.06
C SER A 63 -4.18 -3.73 -19.77
N GLY A 64 -4.05 -4.80 -18.98
CA GLY A 64 -2.77 -5.36 -18.55
C GLY A 64 -2.09 -4.52 -17.48
N LEU A 65 -0.77 -4.66 -17.36
CA LEU A 65 0.04 -3.87 -16.44
C LEU A 65 0.38 -2.50 -17.04
N VAL A 66 0.39 -1.49 -16.18
CA VAL A 66 0.75 -0.12 -16.54
C VAL A 66 2.19 -0.08 -17.07
N ALA A 67 2.36 0.34 -18.32
CA ALA A 67 3.67 0.46 -18.96
C ALA A 67 4.18 1.92 -19.03
N ARG A 68 3.33 2.90 -18.71
CA ARG A 68 3.68 4.33 -18.71
C ARG A 68 3.23 4.98 -17.41
N PRO A 69 4.09 5.70 -16.69
CA PRO A 69 3.68 6.37 -15.47
C PRO A 69 2.69 7.48 -15.84
N ARG A 70 1.72 7.73 -14.97
CA ARG A 70 0.96 8.98 -14.96
C ARG A 70 1.29 9.67 -13.65
N LEU A 71 1.93 10.83 -13.73
CA LEU A 71 2.05 11.71 -12.57
C LEU A 71 0.63 12.15 -12.19
N THR A 72 0.19 11.77 -11.00
CA THR A 72 -0.84 12.52 -10.31
C THR A 72 -0.12 13.67 -9.63
N GLY A 73 -0.31 14.90 -10.12
CA GLY A 73 0.30 16.09 -9.53
C GLY A 73 -0.09 16.27 -8.05
N PRO A 74 0.50 17.24 -7.34
CA PRO A 74 0.08 17.54 -5.98
C PRO A 74 -1.42 17.80 -5.97
N VAL A 75 -2.16 17.00 -5.21
CA VAL A 75 -3.59 17.24 -4.97
C VAL A 75 -3.66 18.50 -4.12
N ALA A 76 -4.36 19.54 -4.59
CA ALA A 76 -4.54 20.72 -3.75
C ALA A 76 -5.23 20.30 -2.46
N GLU A 77 -4.86 20.90 -1.32
CA GLU A 77 -5.44 20.49 -0.03
C GLU A 77 -6.98 20.63 -0.02
N SER A 78 -7.52 21.61 -0.77
CA SER A 78 -8.96 21.78 -1.00
C SER A 78 -9.63 20.65 -1.80
N GLU A 79 -8.84 19.90 -2.57
CA GLU A 79 -9.29 18.78 -3.41
C GLU A 79 -9.05 17.42 -2.76
N ARG A 80 -8.51 17.42 -1.53
CA ARG A 80 -8.24 16.22 -0.76
C ARG A 80 -9.57 15.59 -0.29
N ARG A 81 -10.08 14.62 -1.06
CA ARG A 81 -11.34 13.90 -0.79
C ARG A 81 -11.19 12.68 0.12
N GLY A 82 -10.14 12.63 0.94
CA GLY A 82 -9.78 11.46 1.75
C GLY A 82 -8.72 10.57 1.08
N GLY A 83 -8.42 9.42 1.69
CA GLY A 83 -7.37 8.49 1.26
C GLY A 83 -7.43 7.17 2.04
N GLY A 84 -6.45 6.29 1.83
CA GLY A 84 -6.34 5.06 2.62
C GLY A 84 -6.25 5.36 4.12
N SER A 85 -6.92 4.54 4.94
CA SER A 85 -6.81 4.61 6.39
C SER A 85 -5.51 3.94 6.80
N ASP A 86 -4.57 4.74 7.32
CA ASP A 86 -3.20 4.33 7.63
C ASP A 86 -2.64 5.20 8.76
N ASP A 87 -1.83 4.60 9.64
CA ASP A 87 -1.25 5.27 10.82
C ASP A 87 -0.16 6.28 10.45
N ILE A 88 0.35 6.23 9.21
CA ILE A 88 1.27 7.22 8.67
C ILE A 88 0.67 8.63 8.71
N GLY A 89 -0.66 8.73 8.77
CA GLY A 89 -1.36 9.99 8.98
C GLY A 89 -0.90 10.67 10.26
N ASP A 90 -0.97 9.98 11.40
CA ASP A 90 -0.52 10.46 12.70
C ASP A 90 0.99 10.80 12.69
N VAL A 91 1.82 9.96 12.07
CA VAL A 91 3.27 10.21 11.92
C VAL A 91 3.53 11.51 11.15
N SER A 92 2.78 11.73 10.08
CA SER A 92 2.97 12.88 9.20
C SER A 92 2.80 14.21 9.92
N TRP A 93 2.00 14.27 10.99
CA TRP A 93 1.81 15.49 11.79
C TRP A 93 2.89 15.73 12.85
N ASN A 94 3.83 14.80 13.02
CA ASN A 94 4.92 14.90 13.99
C ASN A 94 6.27 15.14 13.31
N VAL A 95 6.47 14.62 12.10
CA VAL A 95 7.71 14.77 11.33
C VAL A 95 7.42 14.90 9.82
N PRO A 96 8.29 15.60 9.05
CA PRO A 96 8.17 15.63 7.59
C PRO A 96 8.13 14.22 7.00
N THR A 97 7.00 13.86 6.37
CA THR A 97 6.71 12.48 5.94
C THR A 97 6.15 12.47 4.53
N ILE A 98 6.44 11.42 3.76
CA ILE A 98 5.78 11.12 2.49
C ILE A 98 5.52 9.62 2.39
N ASN A 99 4.62 9.22 1.50
CA ASN A 99 4.47 7.84 1.05
C ASN A 99 4.94 7.69 -0.40
N LEU A 100 5.35 6.48 -0.77
CA LEU A 100 5.60 6.13 -2.17
C LEU A 100 4.50 5.17 -2.62
N ASN A 101 3.75 5.58 -3.65
CA ASN A 101 2.91 4.66 -4.41
C ASN A 101 3.62 4.32 -5.74
N PHE A 102 3.92 3.04 -5.95
CA PHE A 102 4.69 2.59 -7.11
C PHE A 102 4.09 1.30 -7.71
N PRO A 103 4.06 1.15 -9.05
CA PRO A 103 3.47 0.00 -9.71
C PRO A 103 4.05 -1.34 -9.25
N SER A 104 3.23 -2.13 -8.56
CA SER A 104 3.58 -3.45 -8.02
C SER A 104 2.40 -4.42 -7.95
N ASN A 105 1.24 -4.03 -8.49
CA ASN A 105 0.03 -4.84 -8.55
C ASN A 105 -0.68 -4.65 -9.90
N ILE A 106 -1.68 -5.49 -10.19
CA ILE A 106 -2.49 -5.44 -11.40
C ILE A 106 -3.53 -4.30 -11.26
N PRO A 107 -3.64 -3.40 -12.24
CA PRO A 107 -4.60 -2.31 -12.18
C PRO A 107 -6.04 -2.80 -12.40
N ASN A 108 -7.01 -1.97 -12.00
CA ASN A 108 -8.46 -2.19 -12.14
C ASN A 108 -9.00 -3.37 -11.32
N LEU A 109 -8.23 -3.92 -10.38
CA LEU A 109 -8.72 -4.93 -9.46
C LEU A 109 -9.44 -4.29 -8.25
N PRO A 110 -10.48 -4.94 -7.69
CA PRO A 110 -11.17 -4.40 -6.51
C PRO A 110 -10.22 -4.30 -5.30
N GLY A 111 -10.10 -3.12 -4.67
CA GLY A 111 -9.24 -2.97 -3.48
C GLY A 111 -9.65 -3.91 -2.33
N HIS A 112 -8.69 -4.34 -1.51
CA HIS A 112 -8.90 -5.28 -0.39
C HIS A 112 -9.54 -6.63 -0.79
N HIS A 113 -9.33 -7.07 -2.02
CA HIS A 113 -9.88 -8.32 -2.55
C HIS A 113 -8.79 -9.39 -2.76
N TRP A 114 -9.17 -10.67 -2.70
CA TRP A 114 -8.23 -11.80 -2.82
C TRP A 114 -7.45 -11.79 -4.14
N SER A 115 -8.03 -11.24 -5.21
CA SER A 115 -7.37 -11.17 -6.51
C SER A 115 -6.15 -10.26 -6.52
N ASN A 116 -6.10 -9.24 -5.65
CA ASN A 116 -4.92 -8.38 -5.48
C ASN A 116 -3.75 -9.13 -4.84
N ALA A 117 -4.02 -10.20 -4.09
CA ALA A 117 -2.97 -11.04 -3.52
C ALA A 117 -2.26 -11.89 -4.57
N ILE A 118 -2.87 -12.11 -5.75
CA ILE A 118 -2.26 -12.90 -6.82
C ILE A 118 -0.95 -12.25 -7.30
N ALA A 119 -0.98 -10.96 -7.60
CA ALA A 119 0.23 -10.26 -8.06
C ALA A 119 1.36 -10.30 -7.01
N MET A 120 1.00 -10.26 -5.71
CA MET A 120 1.93 -10.32 -4.58
C MET A 120 2.71 -11.63 -4.50
N ALA A 121 2.17 -12.72 -5.04
CA ALA A 121 2.81 -14.04 -5.08
C ALA A 121 3.58 -14.32 -6.40
N THR A 122 3.74 -13.32 -7.27
CA THR A 122 4.28 -13.49 -8.63
C THR A 122 5.44 -12.53 -8.91
N PRO A 123 6.22 -12.74 -9.99
CA PRO A 123 7.24 -11.79 -10.43
C PRO A 123 6.76 -10.34 -10.59
N ILE A 124 5.46 -10.09 -10.78
CA ILE A 124 4.88 -8.74 -10.91
C ILE A 124 5.21 -7.88 -9.68
N ALA A 125 4.87 -8.35 -8.47
CA ALA A 125 5.15 -7.58 -7.26
C ALA A 125 6.65 -7.43 -7.02
N HIS A 126 7.44 -8.48 -7.26
CA HIS A 126 8.89 -8.42 -7.06
C HIS A 126 9.57 -7.38 -7.97
N LYS A 127 9.23 -7.37 -9.27
CA LYS A 127 9.75 -6.38 -10.24
C LYS A 127 9.33 -4.95 -9.84
N GLY A 128 8.08 -4.78 -9.43
CA GLY A 128 7.54 -3.51 -8.95
C GLY A 128 8.23 -2.98 -7.70
N VAL A 129 8.28 -3.81 -6.66
CA VAL A 129 8.89 -3.48 -5.36
C VAL A 129 10.38 -3.20 -5.51
N VAL A 130 11.13 -3.96 -6.32
CA VAL A 130 12.56 -3.68 -6.55
C VAL A 130 12.78 -2.32 -7.20
N ALA A 131 11.94 -1.91 -8.15
CA ALA A 131 12.02 -0.59 -8.75
C ALA A 131 11.63 0.51 -7.72
N GLY A 132 10.53 0.33 -6.99
CA GLY A 132 10.13 1.26 -5.92
C GLY A 132 11.18 1.40 -4.81
N ALA A 133 11.83 0.31 -4.42
CA ALA A 133 12.91 0.31 -3.42
C ALA A 133 14.12 1.12 -3.89
N LYS A 134 14.46 1.10 -5.19
CA LYS A 134 15.51 1.97 -5.75
C LYS A 134 15.13 3.44 -5.62
N VAL A 135 13.86 3.80 -5.89
CA VAL A 135 13.36 5.16 -5.70
C VAL A 135 13.51 5.60 -4.24
N GLN A 136 13.08 4.76 -3.30
CA GLN A 136 13.20 5.05 -1.86
C GLN A 136 14.67 5.21 -1.46
N ALA A 137 15.54 4.28 -1.87
CA ALA A 137 16.96 4.34 -1.55
C ALA A 137 17.64 5.62 -2.09
N MET A 138 17.36 6.00 -3.34
CA MET A 138 17.88 7.24 -3.91
C MET A 138 17.35 8.48 -3.17
N THR A 139 16.09 8.46 -2.73
CA THR A 139 15.51 9.56 -1.94
C THR A 139 16.15 9.65 -0.57
N MET A 140 16.45 8.51 0.08
CA MET A 140 17.22 8.50 1.33
C MET A 140 18.62 9.08 1.13
N LEU A 141 19.30 8.77 0.02
CA LEU A 141 20.58 9.38 -0.31
C LEU A 141 20.45 10.90 -0.50
N ASP A 142 19.41 11.39 -1.17
CA ASP A 142 19.16 12.82 -1.30
C ASP A 142 18.98 13.49 0.07
N LEU A 143 18.23 12.88 0.99
CA LEU A 143 18.04 13.40 2.35
C LEU A 143 19.33 13.43 3.16
N LEU A 144 20.19 12.42 3.00
CA LEU A 144 21.46 12.32 3.73
C LEU A 144 22.56 13.23 3.16
N LEU A 145 22.58 13.43 1.84
CA LEU A 145 23.67 14.10 1.13
C LEU A 145 23.33 15.54 0.72
N GLN A 146 22.07 15.95 0.77
CA GLN A 146 21.63 17.30 0.41
C GLN A 146 20.89 17.95 1.59
N PRO A 147 21.63 18.58 2.54
CA PRO A 147 21.05 19.18 3.75
C PRO A 147 19.91 20.16 3.47
N LYS A 148 19.92 20.80 2.30
CA LYS A 148 18.86 21.70 1.84
C LYS A 148 17.50 21.01 1.78
N VAL A 149 17.41 19.75 1.35
CA VAL A 149 16.12 19.03 1.27
C VAL A 149 15.50 18.87 2.65
N VAL A 150 16.34 18.56 3.66
CA VAL A 150 15.90 18.43 5.05
C VAL A 150 15.48 19.79 5.63
N ALA A 151 16.25 20.84 5.37
CA ALA A 151 15.91 22.21 5.79
C ALA A 151 14.56 22.65 5.19
N ASP A 152 14.40 22.51 3.88
CA ASP A 152 13.16 22.87 3.17
C ASP A 152 11.97 22.05 3.70
N ALA A 153 12.18 20.77 4.02
CA ALA A 153 11.14 19.90 4.58
C ALA A 153 10.67 20.36 5.97
N TRP A 154 11.59 20.78 6.85
CA TRP A 154 11.26 21.33 8.16
C TRP A 154 10.62 22.72 8.07
N ASP A 155 11.11 23.56 7.16
CA ASP A 155 10.51 24.87 6.90
C ASP A 155 9.06 24.71 6.45
N TYR A 156 8.79 23.80 5.50
CA TYR A 156 7.43 23.48 5.07
C TYR A 156 6.57 22.92 6.22
N PHE A 157 7.13 22.00 7.01
CA PHE A 157 6.43 21.39 8.14
C PHE A 157 5.97 22.44 9.17
N ASN A 158 6.84 23.40 9.49
CA ASN A 158 6.56 24.43 10.50
C ASN A 158 5.71 25.60 9.95
N SER A 159 5.99 26.04 8.73
CA SER A 159 5.39 27.25 8.16
C SER A 159 4.13 27.02 7.34
N VAL A 160 3.88 25.79 6.88
CA VAL A 160 2.69 25.43 6.09
C VAL A 160 1.86 24.39 6.81
N GLN A 161 2.41 23.19 6.98
CA GLN A 161 1.65 22.02 7.42
C GLN A 161 1.08 22.19 8.83
N THR A 162 1.93 22.54 9.81
CA THR A 162 1.52 22.67 11.21
C THR A 162 1.21 24.11 11.62
N LYS A 163 1.12 25.05 10.65
CA LYS A 163 0.94 26.48 10.94
C LYS A 163 -0.33 26.74 11.75
N THR A 164 -1.44 26.13 11.34
CA THR A 164 -2.77 26.35 11.93
C THR A 164 -3.28 25.13 12.70
N VAL A 165 -2.99 23.93 12.21
CA VAL A 165 -3.43 22.67 12.81
C VAL A 165 -2.29 22.08 13.64
N LYS A 166 -2.60 21.68 14.87
CA LYS A 166 -1.67 20.99 15.77
C LYS A 166 -2.17 19.58 16.02
N TYR A 167 -1.24 18.63 15.94
CA TYR A 167 -1.53 17.24 16.24
C TYR A 167 -2.03 17.09 17.68
N LYS A 168 -3.10 16.31 17.84
CA LYS A 168 -3.53 15.83 19.14
C LYS A 168 -3.82 14.34 19.02
N PRO A 169 -3.09 13.48 19.73
CA PRO A 169 -3.38 12.05 19.68
C PRO A 169 -4.80 11.80 20.20
N PHE A 170 -5.51 10.88 19.56
CA PHE A 170 -6.79 10.39 20.11
C PHE A 170 -6.56 9.42 21.27
N PHE A 171 -5.38 8.80 21.33
CA PHE A 171 -5.01 7.90 22.40
C PHE A 171 -4.63 8.65 23.68
N ALA A 172 -5.16 8.19 24.81
CA ALA A 172 -4.68 8.55 26.13
C ALA A 172 -3.32 7.89 26.41
N PRO A 173 -2.49 8.45 27.32
CA PRO A 173 -1.23 7.81 27.73
C PRO A 173 -1.39 6.40 28.31
N THR A 174 -2.60 6.04 28.74
CA THR A 174 -2.95 4.74 29.33
C THR A 174 -3.48 3.73 28.31
N ASP A 175 -3.82 4.18 27.10
CA ASP A 175 -4.35 3.27 26.07
C ASP A 175 -3.27 2.26 25.66
N LYS A 176 -3.72 1.03 25.43
CA LYS A 176 -2.86 -0.08 25.00
C LYS A 176 -3.27 -0.51 23.60
N PRO A 177 -2.33 -0.96 22.75
CA PRO A 177 -2.68 -1.53 21.46
C PRO A 177 -3.67 -2.69 21.64
N PRO A 178 -4.76 -2.77 20.86
CA PRO A 178 -5.81 -3.78 21.02
C PRO A 178 -5.37 -5.13 20.43
N ILE A 179 -4.28 -5.70 20.98
CA ILE A 179 -3.67 -6.96 20.53
C ILE A 179 -4.59 -8.17 20.69
N TRP A 180 -5.68 -8.02 21.45
CA TRP A 180 -6.69 -9.04 21.68
C TRP A 180 -7.67 -9.20 20.51
N LEU A 181 -7.89 -8.17 19.68
CA LEU A 181 -8.91 -8.18 18.61
C LEU A 181 -8.78 -9.37 17.65
N ASN A 182 -7.55 -9.76 17.34
CA ASN A 182 -7.25 -10.82 16.40
C ASN A 182 -6.73 -12.10 17.07
N ALA A 183 -6.71 -12.18 18.40
CA ALA A 183 -6.04 -13.26 19.13
C ALA A 183 -6.59 -14.65 18.74
N ASP A 184 -7.91 -14.83 18.77
CA ASP A 184 -8.55 -16.12 18.46
C ASP A 184 -8.40 -16.51 16.99
N ILE A 185 -8.56 -15.53 16.08
CA ILE A 185 -8.38 -15.72 14.63
C ILE A 185 -6.95 -16.18 14.36
N MET A 186 -5.98 -15.50 14.97
CA MET A 186 -4.57 -15.81 14.84
C MET A 186 -4.23 -17.17 15.43
N ALA A 187 -4.74 -17.51 16.61
CA ALA A 187 -4.54 -18.81 17.23
C ALA A 187 -5.07 -19.94 16.35
N ARG A 188 -6.24 -19.75 15.71
CA ARG A 188 -6.85 -20.72 14.82
C ARG A 188 -6.09 -20.90 13.51
N TYR A 189 -5.74 -19.81 12.82
CA TYR A 189 -5.26 -19.89 11.44
C TYR A 189 -3.74 -19.84 11.29
N ARG A 190 -2.99 -19.29 12.27
CA ARG A 190 -1.53 -19.22 12.18
C ARG A 190 -0.86 -20.59 11.99
N PRO A 191 -1.28 -21.68 12.67
CA PRO A 191 -0.71 -23.00 12.43
C PRO A 191 -0.94 -23.50 11.00
N GLU A 192 -2.13 -23.27 10.43
CA GLU A 192 -2.45 -23.65 9.05
C GLU A 192 -1.64 -22.83 8.04
N MET A 193 -1.55 -21.50 8.23
CA MET A 193 -0.76 -20.61 7.37
C MET A 193 0.72 -21.02 7.32
N ARG A 194 1.31 -21.42 8.47
CA ARG A 194 2.73 -21.78 8.57
C ARG A 194 3.10 -22.97 7.67
N LYS A 195 2.18 -23.87 7.37
CA LYS A 195 2.40 -25.01 6.46
C LYS A 195 2.72 -24.56 5.04
N TYR A 196 2.32 -23.35 4.67
CA TYR A 196 2.51 -22.77 3.34
C TYR A 196 3.62 -21.71 3.31
N TYR A 197 4.35 -21.50 4.41
CA TYR A 197 5.44 -20.52 4.40
C TYR A 197 6.53 -20.95 3.43
N TYR A 198 7.04 -19.98 2.68
CA TYR A 198 8.08 -20.21 1.69
C TYR A 198 9.37 -20.71 2.36
N ASP A 199 9.90 -21.83 1.87
CA ASP A 199 11.18 -22.41 2.28
C ASP A 199 12.26 -22.13 1.21
N PRO A 200 13.01 -21.02 1.33
CA PRO A 200 14.04 -20.65 0.34
C PRO A 200 15.23 -21.60 0.33
N LYS A 201 15.34 -22.55 1.27
CA LYS A 201 16.39 -23.58 1.25
C LYS A 201 16.07 -24.74 0.30
N LYS A 202 14.78 -24.92 -0.03
CA LYS A 202 14.30 -26.04 -0.86
C LYS A 202 13.88 -25.63 -2.26
N TYR A 203 13.30 -24.43 -2.39
CA TYR A 203 12.74 -23.96 -3.65
C TYR A 203 13.35 -22.60 -4.00
N GLY A 204 13.53 -22.34 -5.29
CA GLY A 204 14.02 -21.04 -5.79
C GLY A 204 12.95 -19.96 -5.80
N THR A 205 11.66 -20.35 -5.85
CA THR A 205 10.53 -19.41 -5.77
C THR A 205 9.33 -19.99 -5.03
N TYR A 206 8.44 -19.11 -4.55
CA TYR A 206 7.17 -19.51 -3.96
C TYR A 206 6.27 -20.28 -4.95
N LEU A 207 6.30 -19.92 -6.23
CA LEU A 207 5.52 -20.60 -7.27
C LEU A 207 6.01 -22.03 -7.49
N GLU A 208 7.33 -22.25 -7.45
CA GLU A 208 7.94 -23.58 -7.53
C GLU A 208 7.52 -24.45 -6.34
N GLN A 209 7.56 -23.91 -5.11
CA GLN A 209 7.09 -24.62 -3.91
C GLN A 209 5.63 -25.07 -4.04
N LEU A 210 4.80 -24.26 -4.69
CA LEU A 210 3.38 -24.57 -4.91
C LEU A 210 3.13 -25.41 -6.17
N GLY A 211 4.15 -25.73 -6.97
CA GLY A 211 4.00 -26.44 -8.24
C GLY A 211 3.23 -25.63 -9.30
N ILE A 212 3.26 -24.30 -9.22
CA ILE A 212 2.53 -23.40 -10.13
C ILE A 212 3.42 -22.95 -11.28
N THR A 213 2.99 -23.22 -12.51
CA THR A 213 3.68 -22.74 -13.72
C THR A 213 3.31 -21.29 -14.02
N TYR A 214 4.31 -20.42 -14.16
CA TYR A 214 4.10 -19.00 -14.46
C TYR A 214 4.18 -18.68 -15.97
N PRO A 215 3.17 -17.99 -16.56
CA PRO A 215 1.92 -17.54 -15.95
C PRO A 215 0.85 -18.65 -15.99
N THR A 216 -0.05 -18.67 -15.00
CA THR A 216 -1.24 -19.54 -15.01
C THR A 216 -2.46 -18.73 -15.42
N VAL A 217 -3.10 -19.08 -16.52
CA VAL A 217 -4.35 -18.45 -17.02
C VAL A 217 -5.33 -19.53 -17.47
N ARG A 218 -6.65 -19.28 -17.37
CA ARG A 218 -7.65 -20.20 -17.94
C ARG A 218 -7.54 -20.22 -19.46
N ALA A 219 -7.82 -21.37 -20.07
CA ALA A 219 -7.86 -21.50 -21.51
C ALA A 219 -9.06 -20.72 -22.07
N ALA A 220 -8.88 -20.08 -23.24
CA ALA A 220 -9.89 -19.21 -23.85
C ALA A 220 -11.26 -19.88 -24.13
N LYS A 221 -11.33 -21.22 -24.13
CA LYS A 221 -12.58 -21.97 -24.31
C LYS A 221 -13.45 -22.03 -23.04
N ASP A 222 -12.86 -21.87 -21.86
CA ASP A 222 -13.58 -22.02 -20.58
C ASP A 222 -14.20 -20.69 -20.12
N SER A 223 -13.62 -19.56 -20.50
CA SER A 223 -14.13 -18.22 -20.16
C SER A 223 -15.48 -17.88 -20.80
N ALA A 224 -15.84 -18.51 -21.93
CA ALA A 224 -17.12 -18.30 -22.61
C ALA A 224 -18.30 -19.06 -21.95
N ARG A 225 -18.01 -20.08 -21.13
CA ARG A 225 -19.05 -20.84 -20.40
C ARG A 225 -19.44 -20.20 -19.08
N ALA A 226 -18.53 -19.47 -18.44
CA ALA A 226 -18.75 -18.86 -17.12
C ALA A 226 -19.60 -17.58 -17.16
N THR A 227 -19.72 -16.93 -18.32
CA THR A 227 -20.57 -15.72 -18.52
C THR A 227 -22.01 -16.04 -18.94
N MET A 228 -22.37 -17.33 -19.04
CA MET A 228 -23.73 -17.79 -19.38
C MET A 228 -24.48 -18.43 -18.19
N GLN A 229 -24.00 -18.25 -16.96
CA GLN A 229 -24.71 -18.59 -15.71
C GLN A 229 -24.79 -17.36 -14.82
#